data_AF-A0A6P0WY08-F1
#
_entry.id   AF-A0A6P0WY08-F1
#
_cell.length_a   1.000
_cell.length_b   1.000
_cell.length_c   1.000
_cell.angle_alpha   90.00
_cell.angle_beta   90.00
_cell.angle_gamma   90.00
#
_symmetry.space_group_name_H-M   'P 1'
#
loop_
_entity.id
_entity.type
_entity.pdbx_description
1 polymer ?
#
loop_
_entity_poly.entity_id
_entity_poly.type
_entity_poly.pdbx_seq_one_letter_code
_entity_poly.pdbx_strand_id
1 'polypeptide(L)'
;MTYFFQFEDDFVNSLHCIPMQVRLKLDTCGVKLKLLHWNKLSQQERQALVEMPCTTAEEIAAYEQYLQQLVVAYTGTPASKLAIDPHPPWLDATIIPSSIEEKAQELGISI
;
A
#
# COMPACT_ATOMS: atom_id res chain seq x y z
N MET A 1 -4.72 -14.05 -3.61
CA MET A 1 -4.00 -14.57 -2.44
C MET A 1 -3.43 -13.36 -1.72
N THR A 2 -3.84 -13.11 -0.48
CA THR A 2 -3.36 -11.97 0.32
C THR A 2 -2.05 -12.37 0.98
N TYR A 3 -0.97 -11.67 0.66
CA TYR A 3 0.35 -11.94 1.22
C TYR A 3 0.66 -10.89 2.28
N PHE A 4 0.90 -11.36 3.50
CA PHE A 4 1.42 -10.55 4.59
C PHE A 4 2.84 -11.00 4.89
N PHE A 5 3.70 -10.05 5.22
CA PHE A 5 5.02 -10.37 5.71
C PHE A 5 4.92 -10.96 7.12
N GLN A 6 5.87 -11.84 7.48
CA GLN A 6 5.86 -12.49 8.79
C GLN A 6 5.91 -11.49 9.96
N PHE A 7 6.56 -10.34 9.78
CA PHE A 7 6.59 -9.30 10.81
C PHE A 7 5.23 -8.59 11.01
N GLU A 8 4.26 -8.82 10.11
CA GLU A 8 2.92 -8.26 10.20
C GLU A 8 1.96 -9.13 11.03
N ASP A 9 2.36 -10.35 11.41
CA ASP A 9 1.51 -11.34 12.07
C ASP A 9 0.89 -10.81 13.38
N ASP A 10 1.66 -10.04 14.14
CA ASP A 10 1.23 -9.42 15.40
C ASP A 10 0.06 -8.44 15.26
N PHE A 11 -0.19 -7.90 14.05
CA PHE A 11 -1.25 -6.91 13.81
C PHE A 11 -2.21 -7.25 12.67
N VAL A 12 -1.95 -8.33 11.92
CA VAL A 12 -2.73 -8.66 10.72
C VAL A 12 -4.19 -8.99 11.04
N ASN A 13 -4.44 -9.64 12.19
CA ASN A 13 -5.79 -10.06 12.58
C ASN A 13 -6.72 -8.88 12.88
N SER A 14 -6.17 -7.79 13.43
CA SER A 14 -6.93 -6.58 13.77
C SER A 14 -6.89 -5.52 12.67
N LEU A 15 -5.94 -5.62 11.72
CA LEU A 15 -5.63 -4.59 10.74
C LEU A 15 -5.50 -3.20 11.38
N HIS A 16 -4.93 -3.12 12.59
CA HIS A 16 -4.74 -1.86 13.31
C HIS A 16 -3.65 -0.99 12.66
N CYS A 17 -2.68 -1.64 12.01
CA CYS A 17 -1.70 -0.99 11.15
C CYS A 17 -2.12 -1.15 9.68
N ILE A 18 -1.69 -0.21 8.83
CA ILE A 18 -1.85 -0.32 7.37
C ILE A 18 -0.84 -1.38 6.88
N PRO A 19 -1.29 -2.53 6.35
CA PRO A 19 -0.40 -3.59 5.88
C PRO A 19 0.46 -3.12 4.71
N MET A 20 1.62 -3.74 4.52
CA MET A 20 2.54 -3.40 3.44
C MET A 20 1.92 -3.54 2.05
N GLN A 21 1.10 -4.57 1.83
CA GLN A 21 0.37 -4.71 0.57
C GLN A 21 -0.58 -3.52 0.33
N VAL A 22 -1.23 -2.98 1.36
CA VAL A 22 -2.09 -1.80 1.22
C VAL A 22 -1.25 -0.56 0.96
N ARG A 23 -0.09 -0.42 1.62
CA ARG A 23 0.85 0.69 1.34
C ARG A 23 1.31 0.70 -0.11
N LEU A 24 1.67 -0.46 -0.66
CA LEU A 24 1.99 -0.60 -2.08
C LEU A 24 0.84 -0.08 -2.95
N LYS A 25 -0.40 -0.51 -2.68
CA LYS A 25 -1.58 -0.03 -3.43
C LYS A 25 -1.81 1.47 -3.28
N LEU A 26 -1.53 2.05 -2.11
CA LEU A 26 -1.63 3.49 -1.86
C LEU A 26 -0.61 4.27 -2.70
N ASP A 27 0.62 3.76 -2.83
CA ASP A 27 1.64 4.33 -3.69
C ASP A 27 1.25 4.17 -5.17
N THR A 28 0.68 3.02 -5.56
CA THR A 28 0.19 2.76 -6.92
C THR A 28 -0.96 3.68 -7.32
N CYS A 29 -1.93 3.92 -6.43
CA CYS A 29 -3.09 4.78 -6.73
C CYS A 29 -2.89 6.25 -6.36
N GLY A 30 -1.72 6.61 -5.80
CA GLY A 30 -1.37 7.99 -5.47
C GLY A 30 -2.22 8.59 -4.34
N VAL A 31 -2.56 7.82 -3.30
CA VAL A 31 -3.37 8.32 -2.16
C VAL A 31 -2.54 8.38 -0.87
N LYS A 32 -2.46 9.56 -0.27
CA LYS A 32 -1.82 9.79 1.03
C LYS A 32 -2.79 9.48 2.18
N LEU A 33 -2.85 8.22 2.61
CA LEU A 33 -3.66 7.82 3.77
C LEU A 33 -2.87 7.91 5.08
N LYS A 34 -3.37 8.70 6.05
CA LYS A 34 -2.82 8.73 7.41
C LYS A 34 -3.38 7.57 8.24
N LEU A 35 -2.56 7.01 9.14
CA LEU A 35 -2.97 5.91 10.04
C LEU A 35 -4.23 6.24 10.85
N LEU A 36 -4.39 7.49 11.28
CA LEU A 36 -5.58 7.92 12.02
C LEU A 36 -6.88 7.85 11.18
N HIS A 37 -6.81 7.99 9.86
CA HIS A 37 -7.96 7.82 8.97
C HIS A 37 -8.25 6.34 8.73
N TRP A 38 -7.20 5.54 8.50
CA TRP A 38 -7.31 4.08 8.41
C TRP A 38 -8.00 3.48 9.64
N ASN A 39 -7.62 3.95 10.83
CA ASN A 39 -8.18 3.49 12.09
C ASN A 39 -9.65 3.87 12.32
N LYS A 40 -10.24 4.75 11.50
CA LYS A 40 -11.68 5.02 11.49
C LYS A 40 -12.48 4.05 10.64
N LEU A 41 -11.85 3.41 9.67
CA LEU A 41 -12.49 2.40 8.83
C LEU A 41 -12.88 1.19 9.68
N SER A 42 -14.02 0.59 9.37
CA SER A 42 -14.43 -0.70 9.95
C SER A 42 -13.48 -1.82 9.52
N GLN A 43 -13.48 -2.92 10.28
CA GLN A 43 -12.68 -4.09 9.94
C GLN A 43 -13.03 -4.65 8.55
N GLN A 44 -14.31 -4.63 8.16
CA GLN A 44 -14.76 -5.11 6.86
C GLN A 44 -14.24 -4.23 5.71
N GLU A 45 -14.26 -2.90 5.87
CA GLU A 45 -13.71 -1.98 4.86
C GLU A 45 -12.19 -2.11 4.74
N ARG A 46 -11.47 -2.29 5.86
CA ARG A 46 -10.03 -2.56 5.83
C ARG A 46 -9.72 -3.87 5.10
N GLN A 47 -10.50 -4.91 5.36
CA GLN A 47 -10.37 -6.20 4.68
C GLN A 47 -10.67 -6.07 3.17
N ALA A 48 -11.70 -5.30 2.79
CA ALA A 48 -11.99 -5.03 1.38
C ALA A 48 -10.80 -4.35 0.68
N LEU A 49 -10.18 -3.34 1.30
CA LEU A 49 -8.98 -2.68 0.75
C LEU A 49 -7.77 -3.64 0.66
N VAL A 50 -7.65 -4.60 1.57
CA VAL A 50 -6.65 -5.68 1.48
C VAL A 50 -6.92 -6.61 0.28
N GLU A 51 -8.17 -6.94 0.01
CA GLU A 51 -8.54 -7.93 -1.01
C GLU A 51 -8.68 -7.36 -2.43
N MET A 52 -9.05 -6.08 -2.56
CA MET A 52 -9.27 -5.45 -3.86
C MET A 52 -8.00 -5.47 -4.73
N PRO A 53 -8.12 -5.80 -6.02
CA PRO A 53 -6.98 -5.71 -6.92
C PRO A 53 -6.62 -4.24 -7.20
N CYS A 54 -5.36 -4.00 -7.58
CA CYS A 54 -4.83 -2.65 -7.84
C CYS A 54 -3.62 -2.75 -8.77
N THR A 55 -3.77 -3.44 -9.91
CA THR A 55 -2.68 -3.72 -10.84
C THR A 55 -2.92 -3.15 -12.24
N THR A 56 -4.16 -3.19 -12.75
CA THR A 56 -4.52 -2.54 -14.02
C THR A 56 -4.99 -1.10 -13.80
N ALA A 57 -5.01 -0.29 -14.85
CA ALA A 57 -5.49 1.10 -14.76
C ALA A 57 -6.92 1.19 -14.23
N GLU A 58 -7.80 0.28 -14.64
CA GLU A 58 -9.19 0.21 -14.18
C GLU A 58 -9.28 -0.16 -12.69
N GLU A 59 -8.48 -1.14 -12.27
CA GLU A 59 -8.41 -1.55 -10.86
C GLU A 59 -7.87 -0.43 -9.97
N ILE A 60 -6.82 0.26 -10.42
CA ILE A 60 -6.22 1.40 -9.71
C ILE A 60 -7.26 2.53 -9.53
N ALA A 61 -8.00 2.86 -10.58
CA ALA A 61 -9.05 3.88 -10.52
C ALA A 61 -10.20 3.46 -9.59
N ALA A 62 -10.64 2.20 -9.65
CA ALA A 62 -11.68 1.67 -8.77
C ALA A 62 -11.23 1.67 -7.30
N TYR A 63 -9.98 1.30 -7.03
CA TYR A 63 -9.38 1.31 -5.71
C TYR A 63 -9.27 2.73 -5.14
N GLU A 64 -8.76 3.69 -5.94
CA GLU A 64 -8.70 5.10 -5.56
C GLU A 64 -10.09 5.64 -5.19
N GLN A 65 -11.08 5.40 -6.06
CA GLN A 65 -12.43 5.89 -5.87
C GLN A 65 -13.05 5.35 -4.59
N TYR A 66 -12.97 4.03 -4.37
CA TYR A 66 -13.52 3.40 -3.17
C TYR A 66 -12.86 3.94 -1.90
N LEU A 67 -11.53 4.04 -1.89
CA LEU A 67 -10.79 4.58 -0.75
C LEU A 67 -11.16 6.04 -0.45
N GLN A 68 -11.28 6.89 -1.47
CA GLN A 68 -11.66 8.29 -1.30
C GLN A 68 -13.09 8.41 -0.73
N GLN A 69 -14.04 7.60 -1.21
CA GLN A 69 -15.40 7.56 -0.67
C GLN A 69 -15.41 7.21 0.81
N LEU A 70 -14.65 6.18 1.21
CA LEU A 70 -14.52 5.81 2.61
C LEU A 70 -13.92 6.95 3.44
N VAL A 71 -12.81 7.53 3.00
CA VAL A 71 -12.17 8.63 3.74
C VAL A 71 -13.15 9.80 3.92
N VAL A 72 -13.81 10.25 2.86
CA VAL A 72 -14.79 11.34 2.92
C VAL A 72 -15.94 10.99 3.88
N ALA A 73 -16.45 9.76 3.87
CA ALA A 73 -17.52 9.34 4.77
C ALA A 73 -17.14 9.47 6.26
N TYR A 74 -15.88 9.18 6.63
CA TYR A 74 -15.42 9.19 8.03
C TYR A 74 -14.71 10.48 8.48
N THR A 75 -14.28 11.34 7.55
CA THR A 75 -13.52 12.57 7.84
C THR A 75 -14.17 13.84 7.29
N GLY A 76 -15.14 13.72 6.39
CA GLY A 76 -15.76 14.84 5.66
C GLY A 76 -14.86 15.47 4.59
N THR A 77 -13.62 15.01 4.41
CA THR A 77 -12.66 15.59 3.47
C THR A 77 -11.85 14.50 2.75
N PRO A 78 -11.55 14.65 1.45
CA PRO A 78 -10.80 13.64 0.71
C PRO A 78 -9.37 13.48 1.22
N ALA A 79 -8.80 12.28 1.05
CA ALA A 79 -7.39 12.07 1.29
C ALA A 79 -6.56 12.86 0.26
N SER A 80 -5.43 13.42 0.70
CA SER A 80 -4.51 14.12 -0.21
C SER A 80 -3.92 13.15 -1.23
N LYS A 81 -3.59 13.65 -2.42
CA LYS A 81 -2.91 12.86 -3.44
C LYS A 81 -1.40 12.85 -3.24
N LEU A 82 -0.76 11.75 -3.64
CA LEU A 82 0.69 11.60 -3.80
C LEU A 82 1.02 11.62 -5.29
N ALA A 83 2.18 12.15 -5.64
CA ALA A 83 2.70 12.01 -6.99
C ALA A 83 3.05 10.53 -7.22
N ILE A 84 2.51 9.97 -8.30
CA ILE A 84 2.84 8.62 -8.73
C ILE A 84 4.13 8.71 -9.55
N ASP A 85 5.14 7.93 -9.17
CA ASP A 85 6.31 7.74 -10.00
C ASP A 85 5.88 6.95 -11.26
N PRO A 86 6.14 7.44 -12.48
CA PRO A 86 5.81 6.69 -13.70
C PRO A 86 6.69 5.44 -13.89
N HIS A 87 7.86 5.37 -13.27
CA HIS A 87 8.82 4.26 -13.39
C HIS A 87 9.42 3.88 -12.03
N PRO A 88 8.58 3.46 -11.06
CA PRO A 88 9.06 3.09 -9.75
C PRO A 88 9.97 1.86 -9.84
N PRO A 89 11.07 1.80 -9.06
CA PRO A 89 12.05 0.72 -9.18
C PRO A 89 11.49 -0.69 -8.97
N TRP A 90 10.42 -0.85 -8.18
CA TRP A 90 9.79 -2.15 -7.92
C TRP A 90 8.93 -2.70 -9.08
N LEU A 91 8.67 -1.90 -10.13
CA LEU A 91 8.02 -2.40 -11.35
C LEU A 91 9.01 -3.03 -12.33
N ASP A 92 10.30 -2.74 -12.22
CA ASP A 92 11.33 -3.36 -13.04
C ASP A 92 11.98 -4.54 -12.31
N ALA A 93 11.52 -5.75 -12.61
CA ALA A 93 12.07 -6.98 -12.03
C ALA A 93 13.46 -7.36 -12.58
N THR A 94 14.00 -6.60 -13.55
CA THR A 94 15.30 -6.88 -14.19
C THR A 94 16.45 -6.09 -13.59
N ILE A 95 16.16 -5.07 -12.78
CA ILE A 95 17.15 -4.16 -12.20
C ILE A 95 17.02 -4.16 -10.69
N ILE A 96 18.10 -4.50 -10.00
CA ILE A 96 18.22 -4.27 -8.55
C ILE A 96 18.70 -2.83 -8.35
N PRO A 97 18.01 -2.00 -7.54
CA PRO A 97 18.48 -0.63 -7.28
C PRO A 97 19.85 -0.64 -6.60
N SER A 98 20.76 0.25 -7.01
CA SER A 98 22.14 0.28 -6.50
C SER A 98 22.23 0.40 -4.98
N SER A 99 21.31 1.15 -4.36
CA SER A 99 21.25 1.29 -2.90
C SER A 99 20.96 -0.02 -2.18
N ILE A 100 20.27 -0.97 -2.83
CA ILE A 100 20.01 -2.31 -2.31
C ILE A 100 21.25 -3.19 -2.50
N GLU A 101 21.91 -3.12 -3.66
CA GLU A 101 23.18 -3.82 -3.92
C GLU A 101 24.27 -3.40 -2.92
N GLU A 102 24.46 -2.09 -2.74
CA GLU A 102 25.39 -1.50 -1.77
C GLU A 102 25.08 -2.03 -0.36
N LYS A 103 23.80 -2.05 0.02
CA LYS A 103 23.40 -2.52 1.35
C LYS A 103 23.59 -4.02 1.55
N ALA A 104 23.33 -4.82 0.53
CA ALA A 104 23.57 -6.26 0.56
C ALA A 104 25.07 -6.56 0.71
N GLN A 105 25.92 -5.83 -0.03
CA GLN A 105 27.37 -5.95 0.07
C GLN A 105 27.89 -5.58 1.46
N GLU A 106 27.39 -4.49 2.07
CA GLU A 106 27.73 -4.10 3.45
C GLU A 106 27.43 -5.21 4.47
N LEU A 107 26.37 -5.98 4.23
CA LEU A 107 25.92 -7.08 5.09
C LEU A 107 26.53 -8.44 4.71
N GLY A 108 27.35 -8.50 3.67
CA GLY A 108 27.94 -9.74 3.15
C GLY A 108 26.92 -10.70 2.52
N ILE A 109 25.80 -10.16 2.01
CA ILE A 109 24.73 -10.93 1.36
C ILE A 109 24.94 -10.85 -0.17
N SER A 110 24.87 -11.99 -0.85
CA SER A 110 24.82 -12.04 -2.32
C SER A 110 23.37 -12.07 -2.79
N ILE A 111 23.01 -11.15 -3.67
CA ILE A 111 21.68 -11.01 -4.30
C ILE A 111 21.80 -11.00 -5.82
#